data_AF-A0A509A3T9-F1
#
_entry.id   AF-A0A509A3T9-F1
#
_cell.length_a   1.000
_cell.length_b   1.000
_cell.length_c   1.000
_cell.angle_alpha   90.00
_cell.angle_beta   90.00
_cell.angle_gamma   90.00
#
_symmetry.space_group_name_H-M   'P 1'
#
loop_
_entity.id
_entity.type
_entity.pdbx_description
1 polymer ?
#
loop_
_entity_poly.entity_id
_entity_poly.type
_entity_poly.pdbx_seq_one_letter_code
_entity_poly.pdbx_strand_id
1 'polypeptide(L)'
;MNEQQPFEAIRKSYEAGREYWSARNLGPLLDYKEWRNFYKVIAKAIISCEASGHPSADHFVETNKMVELGSGASRNLEDFHLSRYACYLVVQNGDPSKPVIAAGQTYFALQTRRQELQDDQIFKSLREDEK
;
A
#
# COMPACT_ATOMS: atom_id res chain seq x y z
N MET A 1 2.37 15.61 18.57
CA MET A 1 3.27 14.44 18.71
C MET A 1 3.44 13.88 17.32
N ASN A 2 4.62 14.01 16.72
CA ASN A 2 4.85 13.59 15.34
C ASN A 2 5.00 12.06 15.33
N GLU A 3 3.87 11.36 15.46
CA GLU A 3 3.79 9.92 15.28
C GLU A 3 4.13 9.64 13.83
N GLN A 4 5.28 9.01 13.58
CA GLN A 4 5.49 8.33 12.31
C GLN A 4 4.33 7.35 12.17
N GLN A 5 3.40 7.67 11.26
CA GLN A 5 2.18 6.91 11.00
C GLN A 5 2.53 5.42 10.95
N PRO A 6 1.73 4.49 11.52
CA PRO A 6 2.05 3.07 11.58
C PRO A 6 2.51 2.45 10.25
N PHE A 7 2.00 3.01 9.14
CA PHE A 7 2.44 2.69 7.78
C PHE A 7 3.90 3.07 7.47
N GLU A 8 4.34 4.29 7.82
CA GLU A 8 5.73 4.73 7.62
C GLU A 8 6.70 3.98 8.54
N ALA A 9 6.25 3.59 9.73
CA ALA A 9 7.08 2.87 10.70
C ALA A 9 7.55 1.49 10.20
N ILE A 10 6.80 0.86 9.29
CA ILE A 10 7.16 -0.45 8.71
C ILE A 10 7.85 -0.34 7.34
N ARG A 11 8.15 0.89 6.89
CA ARG A 11 8.88 1.16 5.66
C ARG A 11 10.29 0.59 5.74
N LYS A 12 10.72 -0.04 4.66
CA LYS A 12 12.08 -0.54 4.46
C LYS A 12 12.67 0.06 3.20
N SER A 13 13.97 -0.07 3.04
CA SER A 13 14.70 0.38 1.85
C SER A 13 15.62 -0.74 1.38
N TYR A 14 15.72 -0.91 0.07
CA TYR A 14 16.80 -1.68 -0.54
C TYR A 14 18.12 -0.89 -0.46
N GLU A 15 19.24 -1.58 -0.68
CA GLU A 15 20.58 -0.95 -0.70
C GLU A 15 20.69 0.21 -1.73
N ALA A 16 19.90 0.16 -2.80
CA ALA A 16 19.82 1.21 -3.82
C ALA A 16 18.88 2.38 -3.45
N GLY A 17 18.40 2.47 -2.21
CA GLY A 17 17.55 3.56 -1.71
C GLY A 17 16.07 3.48 -2.08
N ARG A 18 15.67 2.51 -2.92
CA ARG A 18 14.25 2.27 -3.25
C ARG A 18 13.50 1.75 -2.00
N GLU A 19 12.39 2.38 -1.67
CA GLU A 19 11.56 2.01 -0.52
C GLU A 19 10.60 0.86 -0.85
N TYR A 20 10.29 0.03 0.15
CA TYR A 20 9.31 -1.04 0.06
C TYR A 20 8.65 -1.35 1.42
N TRP A 21 7.52 -2.04 1.37
CA TRP A 21 6.79 -2.56 2.52
C TRP A 21 6.63 -4.06 2.38
N SER A 22 6.92 -4.80 3.45
CA SER A 22 6.61 -6.24 3.49
C SER A 22 5.10 -6.44 3.66
N ALA A 23 4.48 -7.22 2.78
CA ALA A 23 3.08 -7.60 2.89
C ALA A 23 2.79 -8.34 4.22
N ARG A 24 3.73 -9.15 4.72
CA ARG A 24 3.63 -9.79 6.04
C ARG A 24 3.53 -8.79 7.19
N ASN A 25 4.16 -7.63 7.07
CA ASN A 25 4.05 -6.55 8.05
C ASN A 25 2.80 -5.69 7.84
N LEU A 26 2.40 -5.46 6.58
CA LEU A 26 1.26 -4.62 6.23
C LEU A 26 -0.08 -5.28 6.61
N GLY A 27 -0.24 -6.59 6.38
CA GLY A 27 -1.48 -7.31 6.63
C GLY A 27 -2.04 -7.12 8.06
N PRO A 28 -1.23 -7.34 9.12
CA PRO A 28 -1.64 -7.09 10.50
C PRO A 28 -2.04 -5.63 10.79
N LEU A 29 -1.35 -4.64 10.20
CA LEU A 29 -1.74 -3.23 10.35
C LEU A 29 -3.11 -2.94 9.70
N LEU A 30 -3.46 -3.69 8.67
CA LEU A 30 -4.75 -3.63 7.99
C LEU A 30 -5.79 -4.60 8.60
N ASP A 31 -5.54 -5.11 9.81
CA ASP A 31 -6.40 -6.03 10.56
C ASP A 31 -6.65 -7.39 9.85
N TYR A 32 -5.71 -7.85 9.03
CA TYR A 32 -5.73 -9.21 8.48
C TYR A 32 -4.92 -10.17 9.36
N LYS A 33 -5.63 -10.97 10.14
CA LYS A 33 -5.03 -11.99 11.03
C LYS A 33 -4.48 -13.20 10.28
N GLU A 34 -5.13 -13.57 9.17
CA GLU A 34 -4.79 -14.76 8.38
C GLU A 34 -4.22 -14.37 7.01
N TRP A 35 -3.02 -14.88 6.70
CA TRP A 35 -2.36 -14.63 5.42
C TRP A 35 -3.22 -14.95 4.21
N ARG A 36 -3.93 -16.09 4.24
CA ARG A 36 -4.74 -16.53 3.10
C ARG A 36 -5.81 -15.50 2.74
N ASN A 37 -6.34 -14.77 3.72
CA ASN A 37 -7.32 -13.72 3.47
C ASN A 37 -6.66 -12.44 2.95
N PHE A 38 -5.49 -12.09 3.48
CA PHE A 38 -4.73 -10.95 2.97
C PHE A 38 -4.19 -11.17 1.55
N TYR A 39 -3.71 -12.37 1.24
CA TYR A 39 -3.23 -12.76 -0.09
C TYR A 39 -4.31 -12.56 -1.16
N LYS A 40 -5.58 -12.87 -0.86
CA LYS A 40 -6.70 -12.60 -1.79
C LYS A 40 -6.84 -11.11 -2.10
N VAL A 41 -6.53 -10.23 -1.15
CA VAL A 41 -6.56 -8.77 -1.36
C VAL A 41 -5.38 -8.33 -2.21
N ILE A 42 -4.18 -8.86 -1.94
CA ILE A 42 -2.98 -8.61 -2.77
C ILE A 42 -3.25 -9.04 -4.22
N ALA A 43 -3.84 -10.23 -4.44
CA ALA A 43 -4.18 -10.72 -5.76
C ALA A 43 -5.15 -9.77 -6.51
N LYS A 44 -6.15 -9.21 -5.82
CA LYS A 44 -7.03 -8.19 -6.41
C LYS A 44 -6.27 -6.90 -6.73
N ALA A 45 -5.39 -6.46 -5.84
CA ALA A 45 -4.57 -5.27 -6.04
C ALA A 45 -3.60 -5.41 -7.23
N ILE A 46 -3.02 -6.60 -7.44
CA ILE A 46 -2.22 -6.93 -8.64
C ILE A 46 -3.06 -6.77 -9.90
N ILE A 47 -4.28 -7.32 -9.92
CA ILE A 47 -5.21 -7.17 -11.06
C ILE A 47 -5.52 -5.69 -11.31
N SER A 48 -5.81 -4.91 -10.27
CA SER A 48 -6.04 -3.46 -10.41
C SER A 48 -4.82 -2.72 -10.96
N CYS A 49 -3.61 -3.10 -10.54
CA CYS A 49 -2.37 -2.51 -11.02
C CYS A 49 -2.21 -2.72 -12.54
N GLU A 50 -2.30 -3.96 -12.99
CA GLU A 50 -2.19 -4.32 -14.41
C GLU A 50 -3.29 -3.67 -15.24
N ALA A 51 -4.53 -3.69 -14.75
CA ALA A 51 -5.66 -3.04 -15.42
C ALA A 51 -5.51 -1.51 -15.52
N SER A 52 -4.72 -0.90 -14.65
CA SER A 52 -4.39 0.53 -14.69
C SER A 52 -3.19 0.85 -15.60
N GLY A 53 -2.64 -0.15 -16.30
CA GLY A 53 -1.50 0.01 -17.22
C GLY A 53 -0.14 0.05 -16.53
N HIS A 54 -0.06 -0.31 -15.25
CA HIS A 54 1.19 -0.40 -14.51
C HIS A 54 1.66 -1.86 -14.40
N PRO A 55 2.89 -2.20 -14.85
CA PRO A 55 3.43 -3.55 -14.67
C PRO A 55 3.48 -3.93 -13.19
N SER A 56 2.76 -4.97 -12.80
CA SER A 56 2.68 -5.38 -11.39
C SER A 56 4.02 -5.82 -10.83
N ALA A 57 4.92 -6.36 -11.66
CA ALA A 57 6.27 -6.75 -11.27
C ALA A 57 7.12 -5.58 -10.71
N ASP A 58 6.81 -4.33 -11.10
CA ASP A 58 7.49 -3.13 -10.57
C ASP A 58 6.99 -2.72 -9.17
N HIS A 59 5.89 -3.31 -8.73
CA HIS A 59 5.14 -2.88 -7.55
C HIS A 59 4.87 -4.00 -6.54
N PHE A 60 4.81 -5.25 -6.99
CA PHE A 60 4.52 -6.45 -6.22
C PHE A 60 5.62 -7.48 -6.48
N VAL A 61 6.71 -7.39 -5.72
CA VAL A 61 7.84 -8.32 -5.86
C VAL A 61 7.63 -9.50 -4.93
N GLU A 62 7.39 -10.69 -5.47
CA GLU A 62 7.34 -11.93 -4.70
C GLU A 62 8.68 -12.19 -4.01
N THR A 63 8.61 -12.52 -2.73
CA THR A 63 9.76 -12.80 -1.88
C THR A 63 9.46 -13.97 -0.96
N ASN A 64 10.50 -14.62 -0.49
CA ASN A 64 10.39 -15.79 0.37
C ASN A 64 11.31 -15.58 1.57
N LYS A 65 10.78 -15.77 2.78
CA LYS A 65 11.59 -15.76 3.99
C LYS A 65 11.65 -17.17 4.56
N MET A 66 12.87 -17.70 4.67
CA MET A 66 13.11 -18.91 5.45
C MET A 66 13.10 -18.56 6.94
N VAL A 67 12.32 -19.30 7.72
CA VAL A 67 12.22 -19.12 9.17
C VAL A 67 12.51 -20.43 9.85
N GLU A 68 13.44 -20.44 10.80
CA GLU A 68 13.69 -21.62 11.64
C GLU A 68 12.59 -21.78 12.68
N LEU A 69 12.08 -22.99 12.80
CA LEU A 69 11.14 -23.39 13.83
C LEU A 69 11.92 -23.86 15.06
N GLY A 70 11.32 -23.76 16.25
CA GLY A 70 11.92 -24.24 17.49
C GLY A 70 12.25 -25.74 17.53
N SER A 71 11.83 -26.51 16.51
CA SER A 71 12.17 -27.91 16.28
C SER A 71 13.40 -28.14 15.40
N GLY A 72 14.06 -27.08 14.91
CA GLY A 72 15.19 -27.16 13.97
C GLY A 72 14.77 -27.33 12.49
N ALA A 73 13.47 -27.41 12.20
CA ALA A 73 12.95 -27.42 10.83
C ALA A 73 12.80 -25.99 10.28
N SER A 74 13.10 -25.77 9.01
CA SER A 74 12.89 -24.48 8.35
C SER A 74 11.56 -24.43 7.60
N ARG A 75 10.82 -23.33 7.70
CA ARG A 75 9.61 -23.08 6.91
C ARG A 75 9.85 -21.94 5.92
N ASN A 76 9.50 -22.16 4.66
CA ASN A 76 9.43 -21.08 3.68
C ASN A 76 8.13 -20.29 3.88
N LEU A 77 8.26 -18.98 4.07
CA LEU A 77 7.15 -18.05 4.23
C LEU A 77 7.13 -17.09 3.03
N GLU A 78 6.15 -17.30 2.16
CA GLU A 78 5.84 -16.41 1.04
C GLU A 78 5.58 -14.98 1.54
N ASP A 79 6.05 -13.95 0.86
CA ASP A 79 5.82 -12.55 1.17
C ASP A 79 5.87 -11.73 -0.13
N PHE A 80 5.44 -10.47 -0.06
CA PHE A 80 5.60 -9.51 -1.15
C PHE A 80 6.31 -8.27 -0.63
N HIS A 81 7.28 -7.78 -1.38
CA HIS A 81 7.77 -6.43 -1.23
C HIS A 81 6.90 -5.52 -2.11
N LEU A 82 6.16 -4.64 -1.45
CA LEU A 82 5.18 -3.74 -2.05
C LEU A 82 5.79 -2.35 -2.20
N SER A 83 5.60 -1.74 -3.37
CA SER A 83 5.81 -0.29 -3.51
C SER A 83 4.77 0.49 -2.70
N ARG A 84 5.01 1.78 -2.47
CA ARG A 84 4.00 2.67 -1.84
C ARG A 84 2.69 2.67 -2.62
N TYR A 85 2.78 2.64 -3.96
CA TYR A 85 1.61 2.55 -4.84
C TYR A 85 0.86 1.24 -4.67
N ALA A 86 1.56 0.09 -4.61
CA ALA A 86 0.94 -1.20 -4.32
C ALA A 86 0.23 -1.22 -2.97
N CYS A 87 0.82 -0.62 -1.92
CA CYS A 87 0.16 -0.49 -0.62
C CYS A 87 -1.17 0.25 -0.71
N TYR A 88 -1.27 1.31 -1.52
CA TYR A 88 -2.53 2.03 -1.74
C TYR A 88 -3.56 1.18 -2.45
N LEU A 89 -3.16 0.45 -3.50
CA LEU A 89 -4.05 -0.48 -4.20
C LEU A 89 -4.56 -1.61 -3.28
N VAL A 90 -3.71 -2.11 -2.38
CA VAL A 90 -4.10 -3.10 -1.36
C VAL A 90 -5.18 -2.53 -0.42
N VAL A 91 -5.04 -1.28 0.03
CA VAL A 91 -6.07 -0.62 0.85
C VAL A 91 -7.36 -0.42 0.06
N GLN A 92 -7.27 0.04 -1.19
CA GLN A 92 -8.44 0.26 -2.06
C GLN A 92 -9.23 -1.03 -2.32
N ASN A 93 -8.54 -2.16 -2.47
CA ASN A 93 -9.14 -3.48 -2.71
C ASN A 93 -9.44 -4.28 -1.42
N GLY A 94 -9.17 -3.68 -0.26
CA GLY A 94 -9.38 -4.30 1.06
C GLY A 94 -10.85 -4.54 1.38
N ASP A 95 -11.09 -5.26 2.47
CA ASP A 95 -12.43 -5.55 2.98
C ASP A 95 -12.99 -4.29 3.67
N PRO A 96 -14.03 -3.65 3.10
CA PRO A 96 -14.56 -2.38 3.64
C PRO A 96 -15.24 -2.55 5.01
N SER A 97 -15.53 -3.80 5.44
CA SER A 97 -16.04 -4.04 6.80
C SER A 97 -14.98 -3.82 7.89
N LYS A 98 -13.69 -3.74 7.53
CA LYS A 98 -12.59 -3.45 8.45
C LYS A 98 -12.44 -1.94 8.65
N PRO A 99 -12.53 -1.41 9.90
CA PRO A 99 -12.45 0.04 10.14
C PRO A 99 -11.20 0.72 9.58
N VAL A 100 -10.03 0.06 9.63
CA VAL A 100 -8.78 0.60 9.07
C VAL A 100 -8.81 0.71 7.54
N ILE A 101 -9.46 -0.22 6.85
CA ILE A 101 -9.66 -0.15 5.40
C ILE A 101 -10.64 0.98 5.07
N ALA A 102 -11.78 1.05 5.75
CA ALA A 102 -12.77 2.11 5.55
C ALA A 102 -12.18 3.51 5.81
N ALA A 103 -11.33 3.65 6.83
CA ALA A 103 -10.60 4.88 7.12
C ALA A 103 -9.63 5.25 5.98
N GLY A 104 -8.90 4.27 5.43
CA GLY A 104 -8.02 4.48 4.27
C GLY A 104 -8.79 4.89 3.01
N GLN A 105 -9.92 4.26 2.74
CA GLN A 105 -10.80 4.62 1.60
C GLN A 105 -11.37 6.05 1.77
N THR A 106 -11.80 6.40 2.98
CA THR A 106 -12.26 7.76 3.33
C THR A 106 -11.13 8.78 3.14
N TYR A 107 -9.91 8.43 3.58
CA TYR A 107 -8.75 9.27 3.38
C TYR A 107 -8.50 9.54 1.89
N PHE A 108 -8.56 8.52 1.03
CA PHE A 108 -8.39 8.72 -0.42
C PHE A 108 -9.48 9.59 -1.01
N ALA A 109 -10.76 9.37 -0.67
CA ALA A 109 -11.85 10.22 -1.15
C ALA A 109 -11.66 11.70 -0.76
N LEU A 110 -11.21 11.95 0.47
CA LEU A 110 -10.93 13.31 0.95
C LEU A 110 -9.67 13.91 0.31
N GLN A 111 -8.60 13.13 0.12
CA GLN A 111 -7.39 13.63 -0.53
C GLN A 111 -7.63 13.98 -1.99
N THR A 112 -8.37 13.16 -2.73
CA THR A 112 -8.77 13.49 -4.11
C THR A 112 -9.51 14.82 -4.14
N ARG A 113 -10.49 15.02 -3.26
CA ARG A 113 -11.23 16.29 -3.21
C ARG A 113 -10.35 17.49 -2.86
N ARG A 114 -9.39 17.30 -1.96
CA ARG A 114 -8.41 18.35 -1.61
C ARG A 114 -7.55 18.72 -2.80
N GLN A 115 -7.08 17.74 -3.57
CA GLN A 115 -6.26 17.99 -4.76
C GLN A 115 -7.07 18.73 -5.84
N GLU A 116 -8.29 18.28 -6.14
CA GLU A 116 -9.18 18.95 -7.10
C GLU A 116 -9.37 20.44 -6.76
N LEU A 117 -9.61 20.76 -5.49
CA LEU A 117 -9.79 22.13 -5.03
C LEU A 117 -8.51 22.98 -5.14
N GLN A 118 -7.34 22.37 -4.93
CA GLN A 118 -6.06 23.06 -5.09
C GLN A 118 -5.77 23.35 -6.57
N ASP A 119 -6.03 22.38 -7.45
CA ASP A 119 -5.86 22.53 -8.90
C ASP A 119 -6.80 23.62 -9.44
N ASP A 120 -8.06 23.65 -8.97
CA ASP A 120 -9.03 24.70 -9.30
C ASP A 120 -8.56 26.11 -8.89
N GLN A 121 -7.89 26.23 -7.73
CA GLN A 121 -7.33 27.49 -7.24
C GLN A 121 -6.16 27.95 -8.11
N ILE A 122 -5.23 27.04 -8.42
CA ILE A 122 -4.07 27.31 -9.30
C ILE A 122 -4.56 27.75 -10.70
N PHE A 123 -5.58 27.09 -11.24
CA PHE A 123 -6.12 27.44 -12.55
C PHE A 123 -6.85 28.80 -12.56
N LYS A 124 -7.37 29.26 -11.41
CA LYS A 124 -7.92 30.62 -11.29
C LYS A 124 -6.82 31.67 -11.24
N SER A 125 -5.75 31.46 -10.46
CA SER A 125 -4.66 32.44 -10.35
C SER A 125 -3.93 32.66 -11.68
N LEU A 126 -3.65 31.58 -12.43
CA LEU A 126 -2.99 31.70 -13.75
C LEU A 126 -3.78 32.54 -14.75
N ARG A 127 -5.12 32.51 -14.69
CA ARG A 127 -5.99 33.32 -15.58
C ARG A 127 -6.12 34.78 -15.15
N GLU A 128 -5.83 35.09 -13.89
CA GLU A 128 -5.83 36.47 -13.37
C GLU A 128 -4.50 37.17 -13.71
N ASP A 129 -3.38 36.45 -13.74
CA ASP A 129 -2.06 36.97 -14.13
C ASP A 129 -1.92 37.22 -15.64
N GLU A 130 -2.83 36.68 -16.47
CA GLU A 130 -2.88 36.90 -17.94
C GLU A 130 -3.63 38.17 -18.35
N LYS A 131 -4.12 38.98 -17.39
CA LYS A 131 -4.85 40.25 -17.64
C LYS A 131 -4.05 41.48 -17.24
#